data_AF-A0A3G4CFR4-F1
#
_entry.id   AF-A0A3G4CFR4-F1
#
_cell.length_a   1.000
_cell.length_b   1.000
_cell.length_c   1.000
_cell.angle_alpha   90.00
_cell.angle_beta   90.00
_cell.angle_gamma   90.00
#
_symmetry.space_group_name_H-M   'P 1'
#
loop_
_entity.id
_entity.type
_entity.pdbx_description
1 polymer ?
#
loop_
_entity_poly.entity_id
_entity_poly.type
_entity_poly.pdbx_seq_one_letter_code
_entity_poly.pdbx_strand_id
1 'polypeptide(L)'
;NNIKRARLQSAVEAALQSDASAELKSTLQKWLDNKSDEAACDELYEELKPMLAKEQSKPAVKAVQDYEDVLPVITTWIYGGDGWAYDIGFGGLDHVLATGENVKMLVMDTEMYANTGGQQSKATQMSAVAKFAAGGKKLMKKDLGRVAMNYENIYVASIAIGADPKQAIKAMTEANS
;
A
#
# COMPACT_ATOMS: atom_id res chain seq x y z
N ASN A 1 -6.99 -3.29 7.83
CA ASN A 1 -6.42 -2.23 8.70
C ASN A 1 -7.48 -1.27 9.25
N ASN A 2 -8.44 -0.81 8.44
CA ASN A 2 -9.46 0.17 8.88
C ASN A 2 -10.22 -0.24 10.15
N ILE A 3 -10.61 -1.52 10.30
CA ILE A 3 -11.27 -2.03 11.51
C ILE A 3 -10.36 -1.92 12.75
N LYS A 4 -9.09 -2.32 12.64
CA LYS A 4 -8.12 -2.21 13.74
C LYS A 4 -7.90 -0.74 14.10
N ARG A 5 -7.73 0.14 13.10
CA ARG A 5 -7.51 1.58 13.34
C ARG A 5 -8.73 2.26 13.97
N ALA A 6 -9.94 1.84 13.62
CA ALA A 6 -11.16 2.30 14.28
C ALA A 6 -11.23 1.84 15.75
N ARG A 7 -10.83 0.60 16.05
CA ARG A 7 -10.74 0.10 17.43
C ARG A 7 -9.68 0.83 18.24
N LEU A 8 -8.51 1.09 17.64
CA LEU A 8 -7.48 1.93 18.24
C LEU A 8 -8.04 3.31 18.58
N GLN A 9 -8.73 3.96 17.65
CA GLN A 9 -9.33 5.27 17.90
C GLN A 9 -10.28 5.26 19.10
N SER A 10 -11.18 4.28 19.17
CA SER A 10 -12.09 4.14 20.32
C SER A 10 -11.34 3.86 21.63
N ALA A 11 -10.24 3.10 21.59
CA ALA A 11 -9.40 2.85 22.76
C ALA A 11 -8.68 4.13 23.22
N VAL A 12 -8.19 4.95 22.27
CA VAL A 12 -7.56 6.24 22.54
C VAL A 12 -8.57 7.20 23.20
N GLU A 13 -9.78 7.32 22.65
CA GLU A 13 -10.85 8.13 23.22
C GLU A 13 -11.20 7.71 24.66
N ALA A 14 -11.23 6.40 24.94
CA ALA A 14 -11.43 5.88 26.29
C ALA A 14 -10.24 6.19 27.22
N ALA A 15 -9.01 6.07 26.75
CA ALA A 15 -7.81 6.39 27.52
C ALA A 15 -7.74 7.88 27.91
N LEU A 16 -8.21 8.78 27.05
CA LEU A 16 -8.32 10.22 27.35
C LEU A 16 -9.26 10.50 28.54
N GLN A 17 -10.30 9.69 28.73
CA GLN A 17 -11.25 9.79 29.85
C GLN A 17 -10.86 8.96 31.09
N SER A 18 -9.74 8.25 31.05
CA SER A 18 -9.28 7.35 32.11
C SER A 18 -8.39 8.04 33.16
N ASP A 19 -7.72 7.26 34.02
CA ASP A 19 -6.71 7.72 34.98
C ASP A 19 -5.28 7.77 34.39
N ALA A 20 -5.12 7.67 33.07
CA ALA A 20 -3.84 7.86 32.37
C ALA A 20 -3.17 9.20 32.72
N SER A 21 -1.83 9.25 32.69
CA SER A 21 -1.10 10.49 32.99
C SER A 21 -1.46 11.63 32.03
N ALA A 22 -1.33 12.87 32.52
CA ALA A 22 -1.61 14.06 31.70
C ALA A 22 -0.71 14.14 30.45
N GLU A 23 0.55 13.67 30.57
CA GLU A 23 1.49 13.59 29.47
C GLU A 23 1.02 12.61 28.40
N LEU A 24 0.69 11.36 28.78
CA LEU A 24 0.19 10.35 27.86
C LEU A 24 -1.11 10.81 27.17
N LYS A 25 -2.04 11.41 27.92
CA LYS A 25 -3.28 11.96 27.35
C LYS A 25 -3.02 13.05 26.32
N SER A 26 -2.07 13.95 26.60
CA SER A 26 -1.70 15.02 25.67
C SER A 26 -1.16 14.44 24.36
N THR A 27 -0.26 13.46 24.42
CA THR A 27 0.32 12.83 23.22
C THR A 27 -0.72 12.00 22.46
N LEU A 28 -1.61 11.30 23.16
CA LEU A 28 -2.74 10.58 22.55
C LEU A 28 -3.72 11.52 21.84
N GLN A 29 -3.99 12.70 22.39
CA GLN A 29 -4.82 13.71 21.74
C GLN A 29 -4.15 14.24 20.46
N LYS A 30 -2.84 14.52 20.50
CA LYS A 30 -2.09 14.90 19.29
C LYS A 30 -2.19 13.84 18.20
N TRP A 31 -2.11 12.56 18.57
CA TRP A 31 -2.30 11.46 17.61
C TRP A 31 -3.72 11.46 17.04
N LEU A 32 -4.75 11.67 17.85
CA LEU A 32 -6.13 11.71 17.39
C LEU A 32 -6.37 12.85 16.38
N ASP A 33 -5.76 14.01 16.63
CA ASP A 33 -5.86 15.20 15.77
C ASP A 33 -5.10 15.01 14.43
N ASN A 34 -4.06 14.18 14.41
CA ASN A 34 -3.18 13.93 13.26
C ASN A 34 -3.25 12.49 12.73
N LYS A 35 -4.31 11.75 13.04
CA LYS A 35 -4.42 10.29 12.79
C LYS A 35 -4.36 9.86 11.32
N SER A 36 -4.34 10.80 10.38
CA SER A 36 -4.24 10.57 8.93
C SER A 36 -2.93 11.08 8.34
N ASP A 37 -2.09 11.76 9.14
CA ASP A 37 -0.78 12.24 8.74
C ASP A 37 0.26 11.15 9.06
N GLU A 38 0.88 10.60 8.03
CA GLU A 38 1.87 9.52 8.14
C GLU A 38 3.09 9.95 8.96
N ALA A 39 3.67 11.11 8.65
CA ALA A 39 4.86 11.61 9.33
C ALA A 39 4.58 11.91 10.81
N ALA A 40 3.46 12.58 11.11
CA ALA A 40 3.09 12.87 12.48
C ALA A 40 2.81 11.59 13.28
N CYS A 41 2.14 10.61 12.67
CA CYS A 41 1.86 9.33 13.31
C CYS A 41 3.12 8.51 13.61
N ASP A 42 4.13 8.55 12.73
CA ASP A 42 5.41 7.88 12.93
C ASP A 42 6.21 8.51 14.08
N GLU A 43 6.28 9.84 14.13
CA GLU A 43 6.92 10.56 15.24
C GLU A 43 6.21 10.26 16.57
N LEU A 44 4.87 10.34 16.59
CA LEU A 44 4.07 10.08 17.78
C LEU A 44 4.12 8.61 18.22
N TYR A 45 4.32 7.67 17.30
CA TYR A 45 4.49 6.26 17.66
C TYR A 45 5.72 6.05 18.54
N GLU A 46 6.86 6.66 18.17
CA GLU A 46 8.11 6.56 18.94
C GLU A 46 7.98 7.21 20.33
N GLU A 47 7.19 8.28 20.45
CA GLU A 47 6.88 8.91 21.75
C GLU A 47 5.90 8.07 22.58
N LEU A 48 4.82 7.56 21.97
CA LEU A 48 3.74 6.85 22.67
C LEU A 48 4.18 5.48 23.16
N LYS A 49 4.98 4.75 22.38
CA LYS A 49 5.39 3.37 22.70
C LYS A 49 5.99 3.21 24.12
N PRO A 50 7.00 3.99 24.55
CA PRO A 50 7.51 3.88 25.92
C PRO A 50 6.50 4.34 26.98
N MET A 51 5.65 5.32 26.69
CA MET A 51 4.61 5.81 27.63
C MET A 51 3.52 4.75 27.86
N LEU A 52 3.05 4.11 26.79
CA LEU A 52 2.09 3.01 26.84
C LEU A 52 2.65 1.83 27.64
N ALA A 53 3.92 1.45 27.40
CA ALA A 53 4.58 0.39 28.14
C ALA A 53 4.72 0.70 29.64
N LYS A 54 4.98 1.96 30.00
CA LYS A 54 5.11 2.41 31.40
C LYS A 54 3.77 2.36 32.16
N GLU A 55 2.67 2.63 31.48
CA GLU A 55 1.33 2.71 32.08
C GLU A 55 0.42 1.51 31.73
N GLN A 56 0.98 0.44 31.15
CA GLN A 56 0.24 -0.76 30.70
C GLN A 56 -0.58 -1.49 31.77
N SER A 57 -0.32 -1.21 33.06
CA SER A 57 -1.13 -1.77 34.16
C SER A 57 -2.53 -1.18 34.21
N LYS A 58 -2.76 -0.01 33.61
CA LYS A 58 -4.07 0.63 33.51
C LYS A 58 -4.87 0.01 32.36
N PRO A 59 -6.08 -0.51 32.60
CA PRO A 59 -6.86 -1.21 31.58
C PRO A 59 -7.09 -0.41 30.28
N ALA A 60 -7.36 0.89 30.40
CA ALA A 60 -7.59 1.75 29.24
C ALA A 60 -6.31 1.97 28.41
N VAL A 61 -5.15 2.11 29.06
CA VAL A 61 -3.85 2.24 28.39
C VAL A 61 -3.46 0.93 27.70
N LYS A 62 -3.70 -0.20 28.38
CA LYS A 62 -3.46 -1.52 27.81
C LYS A 62 -4.28 -1.75 26.53
N ALA A 63 -5.54 -1.33 26.53
CA ALA A 63 -6.38 -1.43 25.34
C ALA A 63 -5.85 -0.63 24.14
N VAL A 64 -5.16 0.50 24.37
CA VAL A 64 -4.46 1.24 23.31
C VAL A 64 -3.22 0.46 22.85
N GLN A 65 -2.43 -0.06 23.80
CA GLN A 65 -1.22 -0.82 23.52
C GLN A 65 -1.48 -2.10 22.70
N ASP A 66 -2.62 -2.77 22.92
CA ASP A 66 -3.04 -3.96 22.15
C ASP A 66 -3.20 -3.67 20.63
N TYR A 67 -3.30 -2.40 20.24
CA TYR A 67 -3.39 -1.92 18.86
C TYR A 67 -2.23 -0.97 18.49
N GLU A 68 -1.10 -1.01 19.21
CA GLU A 68 0.05 -0.14 18.93
C GLU A 68 0.62 -0.35 17.52
N ASP A 69 0.41 -1.52 16.92
CA ASP A 69 0.84 -1.88 15.56
C ASP A 69 0.18 -1.04 14.46
N VAL A 70 -0.94 -0.35 14.78
CA VAL A 70 -1.68 0.50 13.83
C VAL A 70 -1.71 1.98 14.23
N LEU A 71 -0.86 2.40 15.18
CA LEU A 71 -0.60 3.82 15.49
C LEU A 71 0.00 4.55 14.26
N PRO A 72 1.09 4.04 13.64
CA PRO A 72 1.53 4.50 12.32
C PRO A 72 0.46 4.39 11.25
N VAL A 73 0.46 5.26 10.23
CA VAL A 73 -0.38 5.07 9.04
C VAL A 73 0.13 3.86 8.25
N ILE A 74 -0.71 2.85 8.06
CA ILE A 74 -0.28 1.66 7.31
C ILE A 74 -0.46 1.87 5.81
N THR A 75 0.67 1.91 5.12
CA THR A 75 0.73 1.89 3.66
C THR A 75 0.65 0.46 3.13
N THR A 76 -0.32 0.18 2.26
CA THR A 76 -0.54 -1.16 1.68
C THR A 76 0.02 -1.24 0.26
N TRP A 77 0.99 -2.12 0.04
CA TRP A 77 1.55 -2.42 -1.28
C TRP A 77 1.17 -3.81 -1.78
N ILE A 78 0.83 -3.89 -3.05
CA ILE A 78 0.57 -5.13 -3.78
C ILE A 78 1.64 -5.29 -4.84
N TYR A 79 2.43 -6.36 -4.73
CA TYR A 79 3.52 -6.66 -5.66
C TYR A 79 3.14 -7.85 -6.53
N GLY A 80 3.46 -7.76 -7.83
CA GLY A 80 3.35 -8.92 -8.71
C GLY A 80 3.99 -8.68 -10.07
N GLY A 81 4.16 -9.78 -10.81
CA GLY A 81 4.67 -9.73 -12.18
C GLY A 81 3.57 -9.47 -13.21
N ASP A 82 3.97 -9.34 -14.48
CA ASP A 82 3.02 -9.13 -15.58
C ASP A 82 2.02 -10.28 -15.75
N GLY A 83 2.42 -11.53 -15.53
CA GLY A 83 1.48 -12.66 -15.62
C GLY A 83 0.35 -12.64 -14.59
N TRP A 84 0.56 -12.01 -13.43
CA TRP A 84 -0.53 -11.75 -12.50
C TRP A 84 -1.38 -10.57 -12.98
N ALA A 85 -0.76 -9.41 -13.19
CA ALA A 85 -1.47 -8.16 -13.43
C ALA A 85 -2.22 -8.12 -14.77
N TYR A 86 -1.66 -8.71 -15.82
CA TYR A 86 -2.25 -8.66 -17.17
C TYR A 86 -3.20 -9.83 -17.42
N ASP A 87 -2.93 -10.99 -16.83
CA ASP A 87 -3.62 -12.26 -17.09
C ASP A 87 -4.51 -12.72 -15.94
N ILE A 88 -4.01 -13.61 -15.07
CA ILE A 88 -4.85 -14.36 -14.12
C ILE A 88 -5.45 -13.48 -13.01
N GLY A 89 -4.72 -12.45 -12.60
CA GLY A 89 -5.11 -11.52 -11.53
C GLY A 89 -5.81 -10.26 -12.04
N PHE A 90 -5.91 -10.06 -13.35
CA PHE A 90 -6.40 -8.80 -13.91
C PHE A 90 -7.80 -8.42 -13.41
N GLY A 91 -8.74 -9.37 -13.35
CA GLY A 91 -10.09 -9.07 -12.87
C GLY A 91 -10.14 -8.62 -11.40
N GLY A 92 -9.26 -9.17 -10.56
CA GLY A 92 -9.13 -8.74 -9.16
C GLY A 92 -8.42 -7.39 -9.03
N LEU A 93 -7.38 -7.17 -9.84
CA LEU A 93 -6.68 -5.90 -9.92
C LEU A 93 -7.63 -4.78 -10.35
N ASP A 94 -8.39 -4.99 -11.42
CA ASP A 94 -9.41 -4.06 -11.94
C ASP A 94 -10.46 -3.73 -10.87
N HIS A 95 -10.96 -4.75 -10.17
CA HIS A 95 -11.91 -4.54 -9.08
C HIS A 95 -11.34 -3.70 -7.93
N VAL A 96 -10.11 -3.98 -7.49
CA VAL A 96 -9.45 -3.21 -6.42
C VAL A 96 -9.16 -1.78 -6.86
N LEU A 97 -8.71 -1.57 -8.10
CA LEU A 97 -8.54 -0.24 -8.68
C LEU A 97 -9.86 0.55 -8.65
N ALA A 98 -10.97 -0.10 -8.96
CA ALA A 98 -12.29 0.51 -8.95
C ALA A 98 -12.85 0.84 -7.56
N THR A 99 -12.31 0.31 -6.45
CA THR A 99 -12.82 0.62 -5.11
C THR A 99 -12.43 2.01 -4.63
N GLY A 100 -11.36 2.60 -5.18
CA GLY A 100 -10.81 3.88 -4.72
C GLY A 100 -10.13 3.83 -3.34
N GLU A 101 -9.88 2.63 -2.81
CA GLU A 101 -9.11 2.46 -1.57
C GLU A 101 -7.64 2.89 -1.77
N ASN A 102 -7.00 3.41 -0.71
CA ASN A 102 -5.59 3.80 -0.74
C ASN A 102 -4.68 2.56 -0.72
N VAL A 103 -4.47 1.97 -1.89
CA VAL A 103 -3.54 0.87 -2.11
C VAL A 103 -2.57 1.21 -3.23
N LYS A 104 -1.32 0.77 -3.06
CA LYS A 104 -0.26 0.94 -4.05
C LYS A 104 -0.02 -0.39 -4.75
N MET A 105 0.12 -0.37 -6.07
CA MET A 105 0.40 -1.58 -6.85
C MET A 105 1.68 -1.41 -7.66
N LEU A 106 2.63 -2.34 -7.48
CA LEU A 106 3.85 -2.39 -8.27
C LEU A 106 3.84 -3.64 -9.15
N VAL A 107 3.73 -3.40 -10.47
CA VAL A 107 3.80 -4.45 -11.49
C VAL A 107 5.21 -4.51 -12.06
N MET A 108 5.91 -5.61 -11.77
CA MET A 108 7.22 -5.90 -12.35
C MET A 108 7.02 -6.57 -13.71
N ASP A 109 7.00 -5.75 -14.77
CA ASP A 109 6.68 -6.21 -16.11
C ASP A 109 7.90 -6.81 -16.81
N THR A 110 7.98 -8.15 -16.78
CA THR A 110 9.04 -8.90 -17.47
C THR A 110 8.65 -9.31 -18.89
N GLU A 111 7.45 -8.94 -19.31
CA GLU A 111 6.84 -9.27 -20.61
C GLU A 111 6.72 -10.77 -20.91
N MET A 112 6.79 -11.62 -19.87
CA MET A 112 6.63 -13.06 -19.94
C MET A 112 6.42 -13.64 -18.54
N TYR A 113 5.96 -14.89 -18.45
CA TYR A 113 5.94 -15.60 -17.18
C TYR A 113 7.35 -16.10 -16.87
N ALA A 114 8.21 -15.20 -16.37
CA ALA A 114 9.63 -15.46 -16.18
C ALA A 114 9.88 -16.68 -15.26
N ASN A 115 9.16 -16.79 -14.14
CA ASN A 115 9.36 -17.85 -13.16
C ASN A 115 9.06 -19.26 -13.69
N THR A 116 8.03 -19.43 -14.52
CA THR A 116 7.62 -20.74 -15.05
C THR A 116 8.36 -21.11 -16.34
N GLY A 117 9.42 -20.37 -16.68
CA GLY A 117 10.30 -20.65 -17.81
C GLY A 117 9.89 -19.96 -19.11
N GLY A 118 9.36 -18.74 -19.03
CA GLY A 118 9.21 -17.83 -20.18
C GLY A 118 8.00 -18.11 -21.07
N GLN A 119 6.83 -18.36 -20.48
CA GLN A 119 5.57 -18.41 -21.22
C GLN A 119 5.14 -17.01 -21.67
N GLN A 120 4.50 -16.94 -22.84
CA GLN A 120 3.86 -15.72 -23.31
C GLN A 120 2.76 -15.26 -22.33
N SER A 121 2.76 -13.96 -22.00
CA SER A 121 1.70 -13.27 -21.28
C SER A 121 0.93 -12.31 -22.19
N LYS A 122 -0.18 -11.72 -21.71
CA LYS A 122 -0.80 -10.58 -22.40
C LYS A 122 0.08 -9.33 -22.41
N ALA A 123 1.13 -9.28 -21.58
CA ALA A 123 2.11 -8.21 -21.56
C ALA A 123 3.26 -8.42 -22.57
N THR A 124 3.45 -9.62 -23.10
CA THR A 124 4.46 -9.89 -24.15
C THR A 124 4.26 -8.97 -25.35
N GLN A 125 5.33 -8.43 -25.91
CA GLN A 125 5.29 -7.55 -27.08
C GLN A 125 4.92 -8.31 -28.36
N MET A 126 4.42 -7.58 -29.36
CA MET A 126 4.20 -8.14 -30.69
C MET A 126 5.54 -8.68 -31.25
N SER A 127 5.47 -9.80 -31.95
CA SER A 127 6.62 -10.50 -32.57
C SER A 127 7.63 -11.10 -31.60
N ALA A 128 7.53 -10.85 -30.29
CA ALA A 128 8.41 -11.48 -29.31
C ALA A 128 8.17 -13.00 -29.25
N VAL A 129 9.27 -13.76 -29.20
CA VAL A 129 9.26 -15.23 -29.14
C VAL A 129 9.30 -15.66 -27.68
N ALA A 130 8.34 -16.48 -27.29
CA ALA A 130 8.20 -17.06 -25.95
C ALA A 130 7.55 -18.45 -26.05
N LYS A 131 7.48 -19.22 -24.95
CA LYS A 131 6.67 -20.45 -24.96
C LYS A 131 5.21 -20.11 -25.24
N PHE A 132 4.56 -20.90 -26.08
CA PHE A 132 3.23 -20.62 -26.67
C PHE A 132 3.19 -19.48 -27.70
N ALA A 133 4.34 -18.90 -28.05
CA ALA A 133 4.52 -17.87 -29.07
C ALA A 133 5.76 -18.15 -29.92
N ALA A 134 5.95 -19.42 -30.35
CA ALA A 134 7.17 -19.84 -31.06
C ALA A 134 7.37 -19.10 -32.40
N GLY A 135 6.28 -18.76 -33.09
CA GLY A 135 6.30 -17.94 -34.30
C GLY A 135 6.22 -16.43 -34.03
N GLY A 136 6.47 -16.00 -32.80
CA GLY A 136 6.23 -14.64 -32.33
C GLY A 136 4.76 -14.40 -31.93
N LYS A 137 4.55 -13.55 -30.92
CA LYS A 137 3.21 -13.15 -30.49
C LYS A 137 2.53 -12.28 -31.57
N LYS A 138 1.32 -12.68 -31.98
CA LYS A 138 0.56 -12.01 -33.06
C LYS A 138 -0.08 -10.68 -32.66
N LEU A 139 -0.47 -10.56 -31.40
CA LEU A 139 -1.22 -9.41 -30.89
C LEU A 139 -0.29 -8.41 -30.19
N MET A 140 -0.67 -7.14 -30.19
CA MET A 140 0.01 -6.10 -29.40
C MET A 140 -0.03 -6.41 -27.90
N LYS A 141 0.92 -5.85 -27.16
CA LYS A 141 0.89 -5.80 -25.70
C LYS A 141 -0.43 -5.17 -25.25
N LYS A 142 -1.09 -5.79 -24.27
CA LYS A 142 -2.24 -5.15 -23.60
C LYS A 142 -1.74 -3.90 -22.89
N ASP A 143 -2.40 -2.77 -23.06
CA ASP A 143 -2.02 -1.52 -22.41
C ASP A 143 -2.73 -1.40 -21.05
N LEU A 144 -2.12 -1.97 -20.00
CA LEU A 144 -2.70 -1.96 -18.65
C LEU A 144 -2.78 -0.53 -18.08
N GLY A 145 -1.78 0.30 -18.34
CA GLY A 145 -1.76 1.69 -17.88
C GLY A 145 -2.94 2.47 -18.46
N ARG A 146 -3.19 2.35 -19.77
CA ARG A 146 -4.35 2.98 -20.40
C ARG A 146 -5.68 2.46 -19.90
N VAL A 147 -5.79 1.17 -19.58
CA VAL A 147 -7.00 0.63 -18.95
C VAL A 147 -7.22 1.26 -17.58
N ALA A 148 -6.18 1.36 -16.75
CA ALA A 148 -6.26 1.98 -15.43
C ALA A 148 -6.56 3.49 -15.49
N MET A 149 -6.05 4.20 -16.50
CA MET A 149 -6.33 5.64 -16.71
C MET A 149 -7.79 5.94 -17.09
N ASN A 150 -8.62 4.93 -17.37
CA ASN A 150 -10.06 5.16 -17.59
C ASN A 150 -10.83 5.42 -16.28
N TYR A 151 -10.22 5.15 -15.12
CA TYR A 151 -10.76 5.54 -13.82
C TYR A 151 -10.28 6.95 -13.46
N GLU A 152 -11.17 7.79 -12.92
CA GLU A 152 -10.88 9.21 -12.66
C GLU A 152 -9.93 9.44 -11.49
N ASN A 153 -9.83 8.49 -10.56
CA ASN A 153 -9.21 8.64 -9.25
C ASN A 153 -7.98 7.74 -9.05
N ILE A 154 -7.31 7.35 -10.12
CA ILE A 154 -6.15 6.44 -10.06
C ILE A 154 -4.90 7.13 -10.57
N TYR A 155 -3.86 7.13 -9.74
CA TYR A 155 -2.52 7.51 -10.16
C TYR A 155 -1.86 6.36 -10.95
N VAL A 156 -1.40 6.65 -12.17
CA VAL A 156 -0.74 5.67 -13.05
C VAL A 156 0.61 6.21 -13.48
N ALA A 157 1.66 5.41 -13.29
CA ALA A 157 2.99 5.72 -13.79
C ALA A 157 3.62 4.49 -14.44
N SER A 158 4.41 4.73 -15.48
CA SER A 158 5.32 3.74 -16.07
C SER A 158 6.74 4.22 -15.84
N ILE A 159 7.59 3.33 -15.33
CA ILE A 159 8.96 3.65 -14.93
C ILE A 159 9.92 2.62 -15.51
N ALA A 160 11.14 3.06 -15.82
CA ALA A 160 12.24 2.18 -16.17
C ALA A 160 13.51 2.71 -15.49
N ILE A 161 13.96 2.04 -14.43
CA ILE A 161 15.11 2.49 -13.61
C ILE A 161 16.35 2.69 -14.47
N GLY A 162 16.60 1.79 -15.43
CA GLY A 162 17.75 1.90 -16.34
C GLY A 162 17.66 3.05 -17.35
N ALA A 163 16.48 3.61 -17.57
CA ALA A 163 16.28 4.75 -18.47
C ALA A 163 16.35 6.08 -17.71
N ASP A 164 15.66 6.19 -16.56
CA ASP A 164 15.68 7.38 -15.72
C ASP A 164 15.40 7.03 -14.23
N PRO A 165 16.46 6.91 -13.40
CA PRO A 165 16.31 6.67 -11.96
C PRO A 165 15.56 7.79 -11.22
N LYS A 166 15.67 9.04 -11.68
CA LYS A 166 15.01 10.18 -11.01
C LYS A 166 13.50 10.14 -11.23
N GLN A 167 13.08 9.81 -12.45
CA GLN A 167 11.66 9.61 -12.75
C GLN A 167 11.09 8.42 -11.98
N ALA A 168 11.85 7.32 -11.84
CA ALA A 168 11.44 6.18 -11.03
C ALA A 168 11.22 6.55 -9.56
N ILE A 169 12.16 7.28 -8.94
CA ILE A 169 12.00 7.78 -7.56
C ILE A 169 10.77 8.68 -7.46
N LYS A 170 10.65 9.67 -8.36
CA LYS A 170 9.54 10.61 -8.37
C LYS A 170 8.19 9.88 -8.43
N ALA A 171 8.03 8.95 -9.36
CA ALA A 171 6.79 8.23 -9.55
C ALA A 171 6.42 7.36 -8.34
N MET A 172 7.42 6.72 -7.69
CA MET A 172 7.20 5.95 -6.47
C MET A 172 6.80 6.83 -5.28
N THR A 173 7.38 8.03 -5.16
CA THR A 173 7.00 9.01 -4.13
C THR A 173 5.60 9.58 -4.36
N GLU A 174 5.29 9.98 -5.60
CA GLU A 174 3.95 10.49 -5.96
C GLU A 174 2.86 9.43 -5.78
N ALA A 175 3.15 8.16 -6.10
CA ALA A 175 2.22 7.05 -5.84
C ALA A 175 1.99 6.77 -4.35
N ASN A 176 2.91 7.19 -3.47
CA ASN A 176 2.77 7.01 -2.04
C ASN A 176 1.97 8.13 -1.35
N SER A 177 1.89 9.30 -1.99
CA SER A 177 1.37 10.55 -1.44
C SER A 177 -0.16 10.59 -1.34
#